data_AF-A0A7X0B2A6-F1
#
_entry.id   AF-A0A7X0B2A6-F1
#
_cell.length_a   1.000
_cell.length_b   1.000
_cell.length_c   1.000
_cell.angle_alpha   90.00
_cell.angle_beta   90.00
_cell.angle_gamma   90.00
#
_symmetry.space_group_name_H-M   'P 1'
#
loop_
_entity.id
_entity.type
_entity.pdbx_description
1 polymer ?
#
loop_
_entity_poly.entity_id
_entity_poly.type
_entity_poly.pdbx_seq_one_letter_code
_entity_poly.pdbx_strand_id
1 'polypeptide(L)'
;MRATATIIPSEAAAARAQPTPKGWWGAVVVSGAFGLALLALAVPRVSLEGYLLTARPGLEALEAGDPVPGDEAAAFARNVSSVARGSGSPQAYALAARAWIAVVKSPGRTDAADALAQAQSIQAEGLARAPADQYGWQRLAYTLSMHNDWIAAAHAWGMAMRTGPFEPSLMGVKFRSGLALWRYMDLDERARFAWLAETFLQTQRQEMLDQVRRLDAAAIVRQALANRPSAAVFDHALTEPR
;
A
#
# COMPACT_ATOMS: atom_id res chain seq x y z
N MET A 1 -8.40 70.84 16.52
CA MET A 1 -9.45 69.83 16.71
C MET A 1 -8.81 68.60 17.34
N ARG A 2 -9.05 68.34 18.64
CA ARG A 2 -8.58 67.14 19.34
C ARG A 2 -9.73 66.14 19.39
N ALA A 3 -9.55 64.97 18.78
CA ALA A 3 -10.48 63.86 18.91
C ALA A 3 -10.28 63.19 20.28
N THR A 4 -11.27 63.32 21.15
CA THR A 4 -11.32 62.64 22.45
C THR A 4 -11.85 61.23 22.21
N ALA A 5 -10.97 60.22 22.28
CA ALA A 5 -11.38 58.83 22.18
C ALA A 5 -12.16 58.43 23.45
N THR A 6 -13.45 58.16 23.30
CA THR A 6 -14.32 57.64 24.36
C THR A 6 -13.96 56.18 24.60
N ILE A 7 -13.16 55.91 25.63
CA ILE A 7 -12.83 54.55 26.08
C ILE A 7 -14.10 53.96 26.70
N ILE A 8 -14.60 52.86 26.11
CA ILE A 8 -15.80 52.16 26.57
C ILE A 8 -15.45 51.42 27.88
N PRO A 9 -16.25 51.53 28.96
CA PRO A 9 -15.96 50.92 30.26
C PRO A 9 -15.73 49.41 30.24
N SER A 10 -16.16 48.70 29.18
CA SER A 10 -15.95 47.27 29.01
C SER A 10 -14.48 46.88 28.77
N GLU A 11 -13.64 47.78 28.23
CA GLU A 11 -12.21 47.51 28.01
C GLU A 11 -11.39 47.60 29.31
N ALA A 12 -11.82 48.43 30.27
CA ALA A 12 -11.13 48.59 31.55
C ALA A 12 -11.26 47.37 32.47
N ALA A 13 -12.33 46.57 32.32
CA ALA A 13 -12.55 45.34 33.09
C ALA A 13 -11.68 44.17 32.57
N ALA A 14 -11.47 44.07 31.26
CA ALA A 14 -10.60 43.05 30.67
C ALA A 14 -9.11 43.29 31.01
N ALA A 15 -8.69 44.55 31.17
CA ALA A 15 -7.31 44.91 31.49
C ALA A 15 -6.85 44.57 32.93
N ARG A 16 -7.77 44.24 33.86
CA ARG A 16 -7.46 44.00 35.28
C ARG A 16 -7.47 42.53 35.70
N ALA A 17 -7.84 41.61 34.82
CA ALA A 17 -7.70 40.18 35.08
C ALA A 17 -6.24 39.75 34.86
N GLN A 18 -5.31 40.30 35.65
CA GLN A 18 -3.94 39.77 35.68
C GLN A 18 -4.01 38.35 36.25
N PRO A 19 -3.50 37.34 35.53
CA PRO A 19 -3.53 35.97 36.01
C PRO A 19 -2.80 35.91 37.36
N THR A 20 -3.48 35.41 38.38
CA THR A 20 -2.84 35.23 39.69
C THR A 20 -1.65 34.28 39.54
N PRO A 21 -0.53 34.49 40.24
CA PRO A 21 0.71 33.72 40.05
C PRO A 21 0.52 32.20 40.25
N LYS A 22 -0.50 31.77 40.98
CA LYS A 22 -0.88 30.36 41.12
C LYS A 22 -1.46 29.75 39.84
N GLY A 23 -2.19 30.52 39.04
CA GLY A 23 -2.76 30.07 37.76
C GLY A 23 -1.69 29.84 36.68
N TRP A 24 -0.60 30.63 36.72
CA TRP A 24 0.51 30.50 35.78
C TRP A 24 1.27 29.18 35.93
N TRP A 25 1.60 28.78 37.16
CA TRP A 25 2.27 27.49 37.43
C TRP A 25 1.42 26.28 37.00
N GLY A 26 0.09 26.35 37.20
CA GLY A 26 -0.82 25.32 36.73
C GLY A 26 -0.77 25.13 35.21
N ALA A 27 -0.80 26.24 34.46
CA ALA A 27 -0.68 26.21 33.00
C ALA A 27 0.67 25.65 32.52
N VAL A 28 1.78 26.00 33.20
CA VAL A 28 3.12 25.49 32.89
C VAL A 28 3.21 23.98 33.11
N VAL A 29 2.70 23.47 34.25
CA VAL A 29 2.72 22.03 34.55
C VAL A 29 1.87 21.25 33.56
N VAL A 30 0.66 21.71 33.24
CA VAL A 30 -0.22 21.04 32.27
C VAL A 30 0.41 21.03 30.89
N SER A 31 0.95 22.17 30.43
CA SER A 31 1.60 22.26 29.12
C SER A 31 2.86 21.39 29.05
N GLY A 32 3.66 21.37 30.12
CA GLY A 32 4.85 20.51 30.23
C GLY A 32 4.51 19.03 30.22
N ALA A 33 3.51 18.61 31.00
CA ALA A 33 3.03 17.23 31.02
C ALA A 33 2.46 16.81 29.66
N PHE A 34 1.69 17.68 29.01
CA PHE A 34 1.16 17.45 27.68
C PHE A 34 2.27 17.34 26.63
N GLY A 35 3.28 18.21 26.67
CA GLY A 35 4.45 18.15 25.81
C GLY A 35 5.25 16.85 25.98
N LEU A 36 5.48 16.42 27.22
CA LEU A 36 6.13 15.14 27.54
C LEU A 36 5.32 13.94 27.03
N ALA A 37 3.99 13.96 27.19
CA ALA A 37 3.12 12.91 26.66
C ALA A 37 3.20 12.83 25.13
N LEU A 38 3.19 13.97 24.43
CA LEU A 38 3.35 14.01 22.97
C LEU A 38 4.73 13.49 22.53
N LEU A 39 5.80 13.84 23.24
CA LEU A 39 7.15 13.32 22.95
C LEU A 39 7.21 11.80 23.16
N ALA A 40 6.65 11.28 24.25
CA ALA A 40 6.59 9.85 24.52
C ALA A 40 5.83 9.09 23.43
N LEU A 41 4.77 9.69 22.87
CA LEU A 41 4.01 9.13 21.73
C LEU A 41 4.75 9.29 20.39
N ALA A 42 5.58 10.32 20.22
CA ALA A 42 6.31 10.58 18.99
C ALA A 42 7.56 9.70 18.84
N VAL A 43 8.25 9.40 19.94
CA VAL A 43 9.52 8.64 19.92
C VAL A 43 9.40 7.30 19.18
N PRO A 44 8.42 6.42 19.46
CA PRO A 44 8.29 5.14 18.73
C PRO A 44 8.13 5.33 17.23
N ARG A 45 7.38 6.36 16.81
CA ARG A 45 7.14 6.66 15.39
C ARG A 45 8.41 7.18 14.72
N VAL A 46 9.15 8.08 15.35
CA VAL A 46 10.41 8.61 14.81
C VAL A 46 11.47 7.52 14.74
N SER A 47 11.60 6.69 15.78
CA SER A 47 12.52 5.55 15.77
C SER A 47 12.19 4.54 14.69
N LEU A 48 10.90 4.26 14.46
CA LEU A 48 10.46 3.40 13.38
C LEU A 48 10.83 3.98 12.02
N GLU A 49 10.53 5.24 11.74
CA GLU A 49 10.87 5.88 10.47
C GLU A 49 12.38 5.87 10.23
N GLY A 50 13.18 6.14 11.27
CA GLY A 50 14.64 6.01 11.21
C GLY A 50 15.10 4.60 10.82
N TYR A 51 14.50 3.57 11.41
CA TYR A 51 14.78 2.17 11.06
C TYR A 51 14.32 1.82 9.63
N LEU A 52 13.13 2.27 9.22
CA LEU A 52 12.62 2.01 7.87
C LEU A 52 13.52 2.66 6.82
N LEU A 53 14.07 3.85 7.09
CA LEU A 53 15.01 4.52 6.20
C LEU A 53 16.32 3.74 6.05
N THR A 54 16.86 3.18 7.14
CA THR A 54 18.09 2.37 7.07
C THR A 54 17.87 0.99 6.46
N ALA A 55 16.66 0.45 6.55
CA ALA A 55 16.31 -0.85 5.95
C ALA A 55 16.06 -0.78 4.43
N ARG A 56 15.75 0.40 3.87
CA ARG A 56 15.44 0.56 2.43
C ARG A 56 16.54 0.08 1.48
N PRO A 57 17.83 0.46 1.65
CA PRO A 57 18.88 0.00 0.75
C PRO A 57 19.03 -1.52 0.74
N GLY A 58 18.88 -2.18 1.90
CA GLY A 58 18.91 -3.63 2.00
C GLY A 58 17.75 -4.29 1.24
N LEU A 59 16.54 -3.72 1.35
CA LEU A 59 15.41 -4.21 0.56
C LEU A 59 15.59 -3.95 -0.94
N GLU A 60 16.09 -2.78 -1.33
CA GLU A 60 16.33 -2.42 -2.73
C GLU A 60 17.36 -3.37 -3.36
N ALA A 61 18.44 -3.69 -2.66
CA ALA A 61 19.43 -4.68 -3.11
C ALA A 61 18.80 -6.07 -3.29
N LEU A 62 17.97 -6.51 -2.33
CA LEU A 62 17.24 -7.78 -2.44
C LEU A 62 16.24 -7.80 -3.60
N GLU A 63 15.52 -6.69 -3.83
CA GLU A 63 14.56 -6.57 -4.93
C GLU A 63 15.22 -6.44 -6.30
N ALA A 64 16.41 -5.84 -6.36
CA ALA A 64 17.25 -5.80 -7.56
C ALA A 64 17.82 -7.17 -7.94
N GLY A 65 17.75 -8.15 -7.03
CA GLY A 65 18.32 -9.48 -7.22
C GLY A 65 19.84 -9.49 -7.05
N ASP A 66 20.39 -8.52 -6.32
CA ASP A 66 21.80 -8.54 -5.96
C ASP A 66 22.11 -9.81 -5.19
N PRO A 67 23.28 -10.44 -5.41
CA PRO A 67 23.65 -11.68 -4.76
C PRO A 67 23.91 -11.44 -3.27
N VAL A 68 22.83 -11.50 -2.50
CA VAL A 68 22.84 -11.56 -1.04
C VAL A 68 22.68 -13.02 -0.65
N PRO A 69 23.55 -13.59 0.22
CA PRO A 69 23.36 -14.93 0.74
C PRO A 69 21.93 -15.13 1.28
N GLY A 70 21.28 -16.23 0.93
CA GLY A 70 19.87 -16.47 1.28
C GLY A 70 19.59 -16.37 2.79
N ASP A 71 20.55 -16.80 3.62
CA ASP A 71 20.45 -16.73 5.08
C ASP A 71 20.45 -15.28 5.60
N GLU A 72 21.19 -14.38 4.96
CA GLU A 72 21.22 -12.96 5.29
C GLU A 72 19.91 -12.27 4.88
N ALA A 73 19.38 -12.62 3.71
CA ALA A 73 18.09 -12.12 3.23
C ALA A 73 16.94 -12.54 4.18
N ALA A 74 16.93 -13.80 4.60
CA ALA A 74 15.94 -14.31 5.56
C ALA A 74 16.13 -13.70 6.95
N ALA A 75 17.37 -13.48 7.41
CA ALA A 75 17.65 -12.80 8.67
C ALA A 75 17.13 -11.35 8.64
N PHE A 76 17.36 -10.63 7.54
CA PHE A 76 16.82 -9.30 7.32
C PHE A 76 15.28 -9.29 7.37
N ALA A 77 14.63 -10.19 6.62
CA ALA A 77 13.17 -10.28 6.61
C ALA A 77 12.58 -10.60 7.99
N ARG A 78 13.22 -11.50 8.76
CA ARG A 78 12.85 -11.79 10.16
C ARG A 78 13.00 -10.55 11.06
N ASN A 79 14.10 -9.81 10.93
CA ASN A 79 14.33 -8.60 11.72
C ASN A 79 13.25 -7.54 11.45
N VAL A 80 12.99 -7.24 10.17
CA VAL A 80 11.95 -6.27 9.78
C VAL A 80 10.56 -6.75 10.23
N SER A 81 10.27 -8.05 10.16
CA SER A 81 9.02 -8.62 10.67
C SER A 81 8.85 -8.44 12.19
N SER A 82 9.93 -8.62 12.96
CA SER A 82 9.93 -8.37 14.41
C SER A 82 9.62 -6.91 14.73
N VAL A 83 10.26 -5.98 14.02
CA VAL A 83 9.99 -4.54 14.15
C VAL A 83 8.55 -4.19 13.74
N ALA A 84 8.01 -4.81 12.68
CA ALA A 84 6.63 -4.63 12.27
C ALA A 84 5.64 -5.06 13.36
N ARG A 85 5.88 -6.22 13.99
CA ARG A 85 5.05 -6.71 15.09
C ARG A 85 5.15 -5.84 16.34
N GLY A 86 6.35 -5.42 16.72
CA GLY A 86 6.56 -4.55 17.87
C GLY A 86 5.97 -3.15 17.70
N SER A 87 6.05 -2.58 16.50
CA SER A 87 5.53 -1.23 16.22
C SER A 87 4.03 -1.20 15.92
N GLY A 88 3.48 -2.28 15.36
CA GLY A 88 2.10 -2.31 14.87
C GLY A 88 1.85 -1.42 13.64
N SER A 89 2.89 -0.83 13.03
CA SER A 89 2.74 0.08 11.89
C SER A 89 2.45 -0.68 10.59
N PRO A 90 1.38 -0.34 9.86
CA PRO A 90 1.09 -0.93 8.56
C PRO A 90 2.25 -0.80 7.55
N GLN A 91 2.99 0.30 7.58
CA GLN A 91 4.15 0.53 6.71
C GLN A 91 5.27 -0.47 7.00
N ALA A 92 5.50 -0.79 8.27
CA ALA A 92 6.49 -1.78 8.66
C ALA A 92 6.08 -3.19 8.22
N TYR A 93 4.79 -3.55 8.31
CA TYR A 93 4.29 -4.82 7.76
C TYR A 93 4.44 -4.88 6.24
N ALA A 94 4.18 -3.78 5.52
CA ALA A 94 4.38 -3.71 4.08
C ALA A 94 5.86 -3.91 3.70
N LEU A 95 6.79 -3.34 4.46
CA LEU A 95 8.23 -3.54 4.27
C LEU A 95 8.63 -5.00 4.55
N ALA A 96 8.18 -5.57 5.67
CA ALA A 96 8.44 -6.97 6.03
C ALA A 96 7.92 -7.95 4.96
N ALA A 97 6.71 -7.71 4.45
CA ALA A 97 6.10 -8.50 3.39
C ALA A 97 6.93 -8.47 2.10
N ARG A 98 7.42 -7.28 1.72
CA ARG A 98 8.32 -7.12 0.56
C ARG A 98 9.64 -7.82 0.78
N ALA A 99 10.21 -7.72 1.98
CA ALA A 99 11.45 -8.42 2.32
C ALA A 99 11.28 -9.94 2.15
N TRP A 100 10.20 -10.56 2.65
CA TRP A 100 9.94 -11.98 2.44
C TRP A 100 9.70 -12.36 0.97
N ILE A 101 9.01 -11.52 0.19
CA ILE A 101 8.88 -11.74 -1.26
C ILE A 101 10.24 -11.67 -1.96
N ALA A 102 11.08 -10.72 -1.57
CA ALA A 102 12.41 -10.56 -2.11
C ALA A 102 13.29 -11.77 -1.76
N VAL A 103 13.17 -12.27 -0.51
CA VAL A 103 13.72 -13.56 -0.11
C VAL A 103 13.28 -14.59 -1.13
N VAL A 104 11.97 -14.87 -1.33
CA VAL A 104 11.42 -15.86 -2.29
C VAL A 104 12.04 -15.80 -3.69
N LYS A 105 12.45 -14.61 -4.16
CA LYS A 105 13.05 -14.42 -5.50
C LYS A 105 14.56 -14.61 -5.55
N SER A 106 15.26 -14.62 -4.41
CA SER A 106 16.71 -14.79 -4.37
C SER A 106 17.15 -16.17 -4.87
N PRO A 107 18.18 -16.25 -5.73
CA PRO A 107 18.65 -17.49 -6.33
C PRO A 107 19.27 -18.44 -5.30
N GLY A 108 19.16 -19.76 -5.54
CA GLY A 108 19.85 -20.80 -4.75
C GLY A 108 19.20 -21.20 -3.42
N ARG A 109 17.95 -20.80 -3.15
CA ARG A 109 17.26 -21.13 -1.89
C ARG A 109 16.48 -22.44 -1.92
N THR A 110 16.54 -23.12 -0.78
CA THR A 110 15.83 -24.38 -0.49
C THR A 110 14.52 -24.19 0.28
N ASP A 111 14.24 -22.98 0.79
CA ASP A 111 13.16 -22.67 1.73
C ASP A 111 12.07 -21.74 1.15
N ALA A 112 11.93 -21.67 -0.18
CA ALA A 112 11.02 -20.72 -0.83
C ALA A 112 9.55 -20.85 -0.38
N ALA A 113 9.10 -22.06 -0.03
CA ALA A 113 7.75 -22.29 0.50
C ALA A 113 7.54 -21.63 1.87
N ASP A 114 8.51 -21.75 2.78
CA ASP A 114 8.44 -21.15 4.11
C ASP A 114 8.49 -19.63 4.05
N ALA A 115 9.40 -19.08 3.22
CA ALA A 115 9.47 -17.64 2.98
C ALA A 115 8.16 -17.08 2.40
N LEU A 116 7.50 -17.84 1.53
CA LEU A 116 6.20 -17.46 0.96
C LEU A 116 5.09 -17.49 2.02
N ALA A 117 5.05 -18.52 2.87
CA ALA A 117 4.11 -18.59 3.98
C ALA A 117 4.30 -17.43 4.98
N GLN A 118 5.56 -17.06 5.28
CA GLN A 118 5.87 -15.89 6.09
C GLN A 118 5.40 -14.59 5.43
N ALA A 119 5.60 -14.43 4.11
CA ALA A 119 5.11 -13.27 3.38
C ALA A 119 3.57 -13.14 3.49
N GLN A 120 2.84 -14.24 3.31
CA GLN A 120 1.38 -14.27 3.43
C GLN A 120 0.91 -13.93 4.85
N SER A 121 1.52 -14.52 5.88
CA SER A 121 1.19 -14.23 7.29
C SER A 121 1.39 -12.75 7.62
N ILE A 122 2.56 -12.20 7.28
CA ILE A 122 2.89 -10.79 7.53
C ILE A 122 1.94 -9.85 6.75
N GLN A 123 1.56 -10.20 5.53
CA GLN A 123 0.59 -9.43 4.76
C GLN A 123 -0.79 -9.46 5.39
N ALA A 124 -1.27 -10.61 5.84
CA ALA A 124 -2.55 -10.74 6.53
C ALA A 124 -2.56 -9.92 7.82
N GLU A 125 -1.50 -10.00 8.64
CA GLU A 125 -1.32 -9.18 9.84
C GLU A 125 -1.32 -7.67 9.53
N GLY A 126 -0.67 -7.26 8.44
CA GLY A 126 -0.64 -5.87 7.99
C GLY A 126 -2.00 -5.37 7.48
N LEU A 127 -2.71 -6.19 6.70
CA LEU A 127 -4.03 -5.88 6.15
C LEU A 127 -5.11 -5.82 7.23
N ALA A 128 -4.99 -6.62 8.29
CA ALA A 128 -5.86 -6.49 9.46
C ALA A 128 -5.77 -5.10 10.12
N ARG A 129 -4.62 -4.42 9.99
CA ARG A 129 -4.38 -3.07 10.52
C ARG A 129 -4.65 -1.96 9.52
N ALA A 130 -4.49 -2.23 8.23
CA ALA A 130 -4.77 -1.31 7.13
C ALA A 130 -5.59 -2.00 6.02
N PRO A 131 -6.89 -2.27 6.25
CA PRO A 131 -7.72 -3.02 5.31
C PRO A 131 -7.95 -2.29 3.98
N ALA A 132 -7.67 -0.98 3.92
CA ALA A 132 -7.75 -0.18 2.70
C ALA A 132 -6.43 -0.16 1.88
N ASP A 133 -5.37 -0.87 2.30
CA ASP A 133 -4.11 -0.92 1.55
C ASP A 133 -4.24 -1.77 0.27
N GLN A 134 -4.52 -1.12 -0.86
CA GLN A 134 -4.58 -1.76 -2.19
C GLN A 134 -3.27 -2.46 -2.59
N TYR A 135 -2.10 -1.94 -2.17
CA TYR A 135 -0.82 -2.56 -2.50
C TYR A 135 -0.61 -3.83 -1.68
N GLY A 136 -1.04 -3.82 -0.41
CA GLY A 136 -1.08 -5.00 0.46
C GLY A 136 -1.90 -6.12 -0.13
N TRP A 137 -3.14 -5.83 -0.54
CA TRP A 137 -4.03 -6.80 -1.18
C TRP A 137 -3.45 -7.33 -2.50
N GLN A 138 -2.85 -6.47 -3.33
CA GLN A 138 -2.22 -6.90 -4.57
C GLN A 138 -1.00 -7.82 -4.33
N ARG A 139 -0.18 -7.52 -3.31
CA ARG A 139 0.94 -8.39 -2.93
C ARG A 139 0.44 -9.72 -2.37
N LEU A 140 -0.67 -9.73 -1.63
CA LEU A 140 -1.29 -10.94 -1.12
C LEU A 140 -1.84 -11.82 -2.26
N ALA A 141 -2.49 -11.21 -3.26
CA ALA A 141 -2.91 -11.92 -4.46
C ALA A 141 -1.71 -12.59 -5.16
N TYR A 142 -0.58 -11.87 -5.27
CA TYR A 142 0.64 -12.42 -5.84
C TYR A 142 1.19 -13.61 -5.02
N THR A 143 1.32 -13.47 -3.70
CA THR A 143 1.89 -14.54 -2.86
C THR A 143 0.99 -15.77 -2.77
N LEU A 144 -0.34 -15.59 -2.74
CA LEU A 144 -1.31 -16.70 -2.82
C LEU A 144 -1.21 -17.43 -4.16
N SER A 145 -1.07 -16.69 -5.26
CA SER A 145 -0.91 -17.28 -6.60
C SER A 145 0.37 -18.13 -6.72
N MET A 146 1.47 -17.68 -6.11
CA MET A 146 2.73 -18.45 -6.05
C MET A 146 2.62 -19.73 -5.21
N HIS A 147 1.66 -19.78 -4.28
CA HIS A 147 1.37 -20.97 -3.47
C HIS A 147 0.27 -21.85 -4.08
N ASN A 148 -0.16 -21.56 -5.31
CA ASN A 148 -1.27 -22.23 -6.00
C ASN A 148 -2.64 -22.11 -5.30
N ASP A 149 -2.83 -21.15 -4.38
CA ASP A 149 -4.13 -20.83 -3.80
C ASP A 149 -4.86 -19.81 -4.68
N TRP A 150 -5.30 -20.29 -5.83
CA TRP A 150 -5.79 -19.44 -6.91
C TRP A 150 -7.12 -18.73 -6.60
N ILE A 151 -7.98 -19.36 -5.80
CA ILE A 151 -9.28 -18.79 -5.41
C ILE A 151 -9.05 -17.67 -4.39
N ALA A 152 -8.25 -17.91 -3.35
CA ALA A 152 -7.92 -16.86 -2.40
C ALA A 152 -7.14 -15.72 -3.08
N ALA A 153 -6.27 -16.04 -4.06
CA ALA A 153 -5.58 -15.04 -4.86
C ALA A 153 -6.55 -14.15 -5.65
N ALA A 154 -7.58 -14.72 -6.28
CA ALA A 154 -8.63 -13.97 -6.98
C ALA A 154 -9.39 -13.04 -6.03
N HIS A 155 -9.75 -13.52 -4.83
CA HIS A 155 -10.39 -12.70 -3.80
C HIS A 155 -9.50 -11.57 -3.28
N ALA A 156 -8.23 -11.84 -3.01
CA ALA A 156 -7.27 -10.80 -2.62
C ALA A 156 -7.09 -9.75 -3.73
N TRP A 157 -7.07 -10.18 -5.00
CA TRP A 157 -7.04 -9.27 -6.15
C TRP A 157 -8.32 -8.43 -6.23
N GLY A 158 -9.48 -9.04 -6.02
CA GLY A 158 -10.78 -8.34 -5.95
C GLY A 158 -10.80 -7.28 -4.85
N MET A 159 -10.22 -7.57 -3.69
CA MET A 159 -10.03 -6.59 -2.61
C MET A 159 -9.09 -5.45 -3.01
N ALA A 160 -7.98 -5.73 -3.72
CA ALA A 160 -7.09 -4.69 -4.24
C ALA A 160 -7.80 -3.73 -5.22
N MET A 161 -8.77 -4.24 -5.98
CA MET A 161 -9.63 -3.44 -6.85
C MET A 161 -10.69 -2.65 -6.06
N ARG A 162 -11.21 -3.18 -4.95
CA ARG A 162 -12.17 -2.48 -4.08
C ARG A 162 -11.54 -1.30 -3.36
N THR A 163 -10.35 -1.46 -2.82
CA THR A 163 -9.73 -0.45 -1.94
C THR A 163 -8.98 0.63 -2.72
N GLY A 164 -8.70 0.40 -3.99
CA GLY A 164 -8.11 1.39 -4.90
C GLY A 164 -8.41 1.03 -6.36
N PRO A 165 -9.61 1.36 -6.89
CA PRO A 165 -9.98 0.97 -8.24
C PRO A 165 -9.04 1.61 -9.28
N PHE A 166 -8.68 2.88 -9.13
CA PHE A 166 -7.77 3.59 -10.02
C PHE A 166 -6.46 3.95 -9.31
N GLU A 167 -5.36 3.33 -9.74
CA GLU A 167 -4.00 3.64 -9.29
C GLU A 167 -3.06 3.44 -10.49
N PRO A 168 -2.65 4.52 -11.19
CA PRO A 168 -1.92 4.42 -12.45
C PRO A 168 -0.68 3.53 -12.38
N SER A 169 0.04 3.59 -11.25
CA SER A 169 1.26 2.80 -11.04
C SER A 169 1.00 1.28 -10.88
N LEU A 170 -0.22 0.89 -10.50
CA LEU A 170 -0.62 -0.51 -10.32
C LEU A 170 -1.46 -1.05 -11.47
N MET A 171 -1.97 -0.23 -12.39
CA MET A 171 -2.89 -0.67 -13.44
C MET A 171 -2.33 -1.84 -14.24
N GLY A 172 -1.10 -1.75 -14.73
CA GLY A 172 -0.45 -2.84 -15.47
C GLY A 172 -0.28 -4.10 -14.63
N VAL A 173 0.07 -3.98 -13.35
CA VAL A 173 0.21 -5.15 -12.44
C VAL A 173 -1.16 -5.80 -12.18
N LYS A 174 -2.17 -5.00 -11.87
CA LYS A 174 -3.56 -5.43 -11.63
C LYS A 174 -4.14 -6.09 -12.87
N PHE A 175 -3.86 -5.56 -14.06
CA PHE A 175 -4.34 -6.14 -15.31
C PHE A 175 -3.70 -7.50 -15.59
N ARG A 176 -2.36 -7.60 -15.51
CA ARG A 176 -1.66 -8.89 -15.71
C ARG A 176 -2.11 -9.95 -14.71
N SER A 177 -2.19 -9.60 -13.43
CA SER A 177 -2.66 -10.54 -12.40
C SER A 177 -4.12 -10.91 -12.59
N GLY A 178 -4.96 -9.95 -13.00
CA GLY A 178 -6.37 -10.21 -13.30
C GLY A 178 -6.56 -11.17 -14.48
N LEU A 179 -5.74 -11.04 -15.53
CA LEU A 179 -5.72 -12.00 -16.64
C LEU A 179 -5.35 -13.41 -16.17
N ALA A 180 -4.31 -13.54 -15.35
CA ALA A 180 -3.88 -14.83 -14.81
C ALA A 180 -4.92 -15.47 -13.88
N LEU A 181 -5.69 -14.65 -13.15
CA LEU A 181 -6.69 -15.08 -12.18
C LEU A 181 -8.10 -15.21 -12.77
N TRP A 182 -8.33 -14.81 -14.02
CA TRP A 182 -9.66 -14.71 -14.65
C TRP A 182 -10.55 -15.94 -14.44
N ARG A 183 -10.00 -17.15 -14.58
CA ARG A 183 -10.75 -18.41 -14.44
C ARG A 183 -11.24 -18.68 -13.02
N TYR A 184 -10.63 -18.05 -12.02
CA TYR A 184 -10.92 -18.21 -10.61
C TYR A 184 -11.78 -17.08 -10.04
N MET A 185 -12.02 -16.04 -10.83
CA MET A 185 -12.80 -14.88 -10.42
C MET A 185 -14.30 -15.18 -10.38
N ASP A 186 -14.97 -14.66 -9.36
CA ASP A 186 -16.42 -14.58 -9.29
C ASP A 186 -16.99 -13.49 -10.22
N LEU A 187 -18.32 -13.31 -10.21
CA LEU A 187 -18.98 -12.34 -11.09
C LEU A 187 -18.66 -10.88 -10.72
N ASP A 188 -18.51 -10.54 -9.44
CA ASP A 188 -18.17 -9.19 -9.00
C ASP A 188 -16.72 -8.84 -9.39
N GLU A 189 -15.81 -9.79 -9.20
CA GLU A 189 -14.40 -9.66 -9.59
C GLU A 189 -14.23 -9.51 -11.10
N ARG A 190 -14.96 -10.30 -11.89
CA ARG A 190 -14.96 -10.14 -13.36
C ARG A 190 -15.52 -8.79 -13.80
N ALA A 191 -16.54 -8.27 -13.11
CA ALA A 191 -17.06 -6.93 -13.40
C ALA A 191 -16.03 -5.83 -13.09
N ARG A 192 -15.25 -5.97 -12.01
CA ARG A 192 -14.12 -5.08 -11.68
C ARG A 192 -13.00 -5.19 -12.70
N PHE A 193 -12.69 -6.41 -13.16
CA PHE A 193 -11.69 -6.62 -14.22
C PHE A 193 -12.12 -5.98 -15.53
N ALA A 194 -13.39 -6.11 -15.92
CA ALA A 194 -13.93 -5.44 -17.10
C ALA A 194 -13.77 -3.92 -17.02
N TRP A 195 -14.09 -3.32 -15.85
CA TRP A 195 -13.88 -1.89 -15.62
C TRP A 195 -12.40 -1.50 -15.69
N LEU A 196 -11.50 -2.32 -15.13
CA LEU A 196 -10.06 -2.09 -15.22
C LEU A 196 -9.57 -2.15 -16.68
N ALA A 197 -9.99 -3.16 -17.44
CA ALA A 197 -9.62 -3.34 -18.84
C ALA A 197 -10.06 -2.15 -19.69
N GLU A 198 -11.30 -1.68 -19.51
CA GLU A 198 -11.81 -0.49 -20.17
C GLU A 198 -11.02 0.77 -19.80
N THR A 199 -10.75 0.98 -18.52
CA THR A 199 -9.98 2.13 -18.04
C THR A 199 -8.54 2.08 -18.58
N PHE A 200 -7.90 0.90 -18.55
CA PHE A 200 -6.53 0.71 -19.00
C PHE A 200 -6.39 0.94 -20.52
N LEU A 201 -7.41 0.53 -21.30
CA LEU A 201 -7.50 0.83 -22.72
C LEU A 201 -7.58 2.34 -23.00
N GLN A 202 -8.27 3.08 -22.16
CA GLN A 202 -8.46 4.53 -22.32
C GLN A 202 -7.23 5.33 -21.88
N THR A 203 -6.58 4.95 -20.78
CA THR A 203 -5.50 5.74 -20.18
C THR A 203 -4.10 5.32 -20.62
N GLN A 204 -3.88 4.04 -20.90
CA GLN A 204 -2.55 3.48 -21.21
C GLN A 204 -2.66 2.38 -22.29
N ARG A 205 -3.35 2.70 -23.40
CA ARG A 205 -3.68 1.79 -24.51
C ARG A 205 -2.52 0.90 -24.95
N GLN A 206 -1.36 1.50 -25.25
CA GLN A 206 -0.23 0.76 -25.82
C GLN A 206 0.32 -0.30 -24.85
N GLU A 207 0.46 0.05 -23.56
CA GLU A 207 0.90 -0.92 -22.56
C GLU A 207 -0.10 -2.08 -22.41
N MET A 208 -1.40 -1.77 -22.39
CA MET A 208 -2.44 -2.81 -22.34
C MET A 208 -2.33 -3.76 -23.55
N LEU A 209 -2.26 -3.23 -24.78
CA LEU A 209 -2.17 -4.05 -25.99
C LEU A 209 -0.90 -4.91 -26.00
N ASP A 210 0.22 -4.37 -25.55
CA ASP A 210 1.47 -5.12 -25.43
C ASP A 210 1.37 -6.27 -24.44
N GLN A 211 0.70 -6.05 -23.29
CA GLN A 211 0.47 -7.11 -22.31
C GLN A 211 -0.48 -8.18 -22.85
N VAL A 212 -1.56 -7.79 -23.54
CA VAL A 212 -2.51 -8.73 -24.16
C VAL A 212 -1.81 -9.60 -25.19
N ARG A 213 -1.01 -9.00 -26.08
CA ARG A 213 -0.26 -9.74 -27.12
C ARG A 213 0.77 -10.68 -26.49
N ARG A 214 1.54 -10.18 -25.52
CA ARG A 214 2.58 -10.98 -24.84
C ARG A 214 2.01 -12.18 -24.08
N LEU A 215 0.80 -12.07 -23.55
CA LEU A 215 0.14 -13.11 -22.75
C LEU A 215 -0.91 -13.93 -23.53
N ASP A 216 -1.04 -13.71 -24.84
CA ASP A 216 -2.08 -14.30 -25.70
C ASP A 216 -3.50 -14.20 -25.10
N ALA A 217 -3.80 -13.05 -24.50
CA ALA A 217 -4.97 -12.88 -23.63
C ALA A 217 -6.16 -12.18 -24.33
N ALA A 218 -6.16 -12.12 -25.67
CA ALA A 218 -7.17 -11.37 -26.42
C ALA A 218 -8.59 -11.89 -26.18
N ALA A 219 -8.77 -13.21 -26.09
CA ALA A 219 -10.08 -13.83 -25.83
C ALA A 219 -10.65 -13.42 -24.45
N ILE A 220 -9.80 -13.37 -23.42
CA ILE A 220 -10.20 -12.96 -22.06
C ILE A 220 -10.67 -11.51 -22.06
N VAL A 221 -9.92 -10.62 -22.71
CA VAL A 221 -10.28 -9.19 -22.77
C VAL A 221 -11.56 -8.98 -23.58
N ARG A 222 -11.73 -9.67 -24.72
CA ARG A 222 -12.99 -9.63 -25.47
C ARG A 222 -14.17 -10.07 -24.61
N GLN A 223 -14.01 -11.15 -23.85
CA GLN A 223 -15.04 -11.62 -22.93
C GLN A 223 -15.36 -10.59 -21.84
N ALA A 224 -14.33 -9.97 -21.25
CA ALA A 224 -14.51 -8.94 -20.23
C ALA A 224 -15.22 -7.69 -20.77
N LEU A 225 -14.92 -7.30 -22.01
CA LEU A 225 -15.47 -6.11 -22.66
C LEU A 225 -16.77 -6.38 -23.45
N ALA A 226 -17.26 -7.62 -23.57
CA ALA A 226 -18.34 -7.99 -24.47
C ALA A 226 -19.62 -7.12 -24.35
N ASN A 227 -19.92 -6.64 -23.14
CA ASN A 227 -21.08 -5.78 -22.86
C ASN A 227 -20.69 -4.30 -22.64
N ARG A 228 -19.51 -3.86 -23.13
CA ARG A 228 -18.99 -2.50 -22.99
C ARG A 228 -18.81 -1.83 -24.36
N PRO A 229 -19.04 -0.51 -24.48
CA PRO A 229 -18.78 0.22 -25.72
C PRO A 229 -17.33 0.12 -26.20
N SER A 230 -16.40 -0.07 -25.28
CA SER A 230 -14.96 -0.20 -25.55
C SER A 230 -14.56 -1.50 -26.28
N ALA A 231 -15.45 -2.48 -26.43
CA ALA A 231 -15.16 -3.73 -27.15
C ALA A 231 -14.69 -3.47 -28.60
N ALA A 232 -15.43 -2.65 -29.36
CA ALA A 232 -15.08 -2.33 -30.74
C ALA A 232 -13.75 -1.56 -30.84
N VAL A 233 -13.47 -0.68 -29.87
CA VAL A 233 -12.21 0.07 -29.79
C VAL A 233 -11.04 -0.88 -29.57
N PHE A 234 -11.21 -1.88 -28.70
CA PHE A 234 -10.18 -2.87 -28.43
C PHE A 234 -9.88 -3.74 -29.66
N ASP A 235 -10.91 -4.23 -30.35
CA ASP A 235 -10.74 -5.06 -31.54
C ASP A 235 -10.06 -4.30 -32.68
N HIS A 236 -10.44 -3.04 -32.92
CA HIS A 236 -9.76 -2.18 -33.89
C HIS A 236 -8.27 -2.01 -33.53
N ALA A 237 -7.99 -1.64 -32.28
CA ALA A 237 -6.62 -1.37 -31.82
C ALA A 237 -5.70 -2.61 -31.84
N LEU A 238 -6.25 -3.83 -31.78
CA LEU A 238 -5.46 -5.06 -31.94
C LEU A 238 -4.97 -5.27 -33.37
N THR A 239 -5.71 -4.77 -34.37
CA THR A 239 -5.41 -4.94 -35.80
C THR A 239 -4.52 -3.84 -36.39
N GLU A 240 -4.36 -2.72 -35.68
CA GLU A 240 -3.47 -1.63 -36.10
C GLU A 240 -2.00 -2.13 -36.14
N PRO A 241 -1.26 -1.88 -37.25
CA PRO A 241 0.17 -2.12 -37.28
C PRO A 241 0.88 -1.21 -36.26
N ARG A 242 1.90 -1.75 -35.58
CA ARG A 242 2.73 -1.01 -34.62
C ARG A 242 3.57 0.07 -35.30
#